data_AF-A0A7S0NPZ7-F1
#
_entry.id   AF-A0A7S0NPZ7-F1
#
_cell.length_a   1.000
_cell.length_b   1.000
_cell.length_c   1.000
_cell.angle_alpha   90.00
_cell.angle_beta   90.00
_cell.angle_gamma   90.00
#
_symmetry.space_group_name_H-M   'P 1'
#
loop_
_entity.id
_entity.type
_entity.pdbx_description
1 polymer ?
#
loop_
_entity_poly.entity_id
_entity_poly.type
_entity_poly.pdbx_seq_one_letter_code
_entity_poly.pdbx_strand_id
1 'polypeptide(L)'
;KTGVKYLHHVALQYDIAIYFEANGHGTVLFSDVAMSRLLEAQAAQARDGPRALAARRLLLCRQLVNQAIGDALSDLLLVEAILALRGWSIAQWDAMYDDLPSRQTKLPVKDRTAITTTATEELATSPAELQPALNDLMALYPSGRAFVRPSGTEDVVRVYAEASSQAAADELALLTAQATWELAGGLGQKPTATAA
;
A
#
# COMPACT_ATOMS: atom_id res chain seq x y z
N LYS A 1 0.80 -8.21 4.49
CA LYS A 1 1.42 -8.97 3.39
C LYS A 1 0.97 -8.40 2.06
N THR A 2 1.88 -8.26 1.10
CA THR A 2 1.57 -7.80 -0.25
C THR A 2 0.74 -8.83 -1.01
N GLY A 3 -0.19 -8.36 -1.82
CA GLY A 3 -1.04 -9.16 -2.69
C GLY A 3 -2.49 -9.09 -2.25
N VAL A 4 -3.35 -8.81 -3.23
CA VAL A 4 -4.79 -8.57 -3.06
C VAL A 4 -5.52 -9.67 -2.31
N LYS A 5 -5.08 -10.93 -2.42
CA LYS A 5 -5.67 -12.04 -1.66
C LYS A 5 -5.58 -11.85 -0.14
N TYR A 6 -4.49 -11.26 0.34
CA TYR A 6 -4.28 -11.03 1.78
C TYR A 6 -5.07 -9.81 2.24
N LEU A 7 -5.04 -8.73 1.45
CA LEU A 7 -5.81 -7.50 1.70
C LEU A 7 -7.32 -7.80 1.74
N HIS A 8 -7.82 -8.53 0.74
CA HIS A 8 -9.24 -8.89 0.62
C HIS A 8 -9.72 -9.72 1.81
N HIS A 9 -8.94 -10.71 2.27
CA HIS A 9 -9.30 -11.51 3.43
C HIS A 9 -9.41 -10.68 4.72
N VAL A 10 -8.54 -9.69 4.90
CA VAL A 10 -8.63 -8.76 6.04
C VAL A 10 -9.82 -7.81 5.87
N ALA A 11 -10.06 -7.31 4.64
CA ALA A 11 -11.15 -6.41 4.32
C ALA A 11 -12.54 -6.99 4.66
N LEU A 12 -12.74 -8.30 4.50
CA LEU A 12 -13.99 -9.00 4.85
C LEU A 12 -14.33 -8.97 6.35
N GLN A 13 -13.40 -8.56 7.22
CA GLN A 13 -13.63 -8.45 8.66
C GLN A 13 -14.36 -7.15 9.07
N TYR A 14 -14.59 -6.24 8.10
CA TYR A 14 -15.18 -4.93 8.35
C TYR A 14 -16.52 -4.77 7.62
N ASP A 15 -17.36 -3.88 8.14
CA ASP A 15 -18.64 -3.54 7.50
C ASP A 15 -18.46 -2.83 6.16
N ILE A 16 -17.52 -1.89 6.09
CA ILE A 16 -17.07 -1.23 4.87
C ILE A 16 -15.55 -1.19 4.92
N ALA A 17 -14.89 -1.74 3.92
CA ALA A 17 -13.42 -1.78 3.85
C ALA A 17 -12.93 -1.15 2.56
N ILE A 18 -11.88 -0.33 2.66
CA ILE A 18 -11.16 0.24 1.52
C ILE A 18 -9.78 -0.39 1.54
N TYR A 19 -9.39 -1.05 0.46
CA TYR A 19 -8.04 -1.58 0.32
C TYR A 19 -7.47 -1.24 -1.05
N PHE A 20 -6.28 -0.66 -1.07
CA PHE A 20 -5.51 -0.35 -2.28
C PHE A 20 -4.02 -0.62 -2.01
N GLU A 21 -3.35 -1.23 -2.97
CA GLU A 21 -1.89 -1.27 -3.04
C GLU A 21 -1.38 -0.03 -3.77
N ALA A 22 -0.17 0.43 -3.44
CA ALA A 22 0.43 1.61 -4.07
C ALA A 22 0.62 1.49 -5.60
N ASN A 23 0.52 0.29 -6.17
CA ASN A 23 0.53 0.06 -7.61
C ASN A 23 -0.83 0.35 -8.29
N GLY A 24 -1.85 0.76 -7.52
CA GLY A 24 -3.19 1.09 -7.98
C GLY A 24 -4.21 -0.05 -7.89
N HIS A 25 -3.82 -1.28 -7.53
CA HIS A 25 -4.77 -2.38 -7.40
C HIS A 25 -5.53 -2.27 -6.07
N GLY A 26 -6.85 -2.11 -6.14
CA GLY A 26 -7.71 -2.12 -4.96
C GLY A 26 -9.19 -2.10 -5.28
N THR A 27 -10.02 -2.10 -4.26
CA THR A 27 -11.46 -1.81 -4.36
C THR A 27 -12.02 -1.47 -2.97
N VAL A 28 -13.33 -1.21 -2.91
CA VAL A 28 -14.10 -1.00 -1.68
C VAL A 28 -15.08 -2.16 -1.49
N LEU A 29 -15.12 -2.78 -0.32
CA LEU A 29 -16.06 -3.85 0.02
C LEU A 29 -17.13 -3.38 1.00
N PHE A 30 -18.33 -3.97 0.89
CA PHE A 30 -19.42 -3.78 1.83
C PHE A 30 -19.93 -5.14 2.30
N SER A 31 -20.05 -5.32 3.62
CA SER A 31 -20.62 -6.51 4.23
C SER A 31 -22.14 -6.57 4.04
N ASP A 32 -22.72 -7.78 4.15
CA ASP A 32 -24.17 -7.95 4.13
C ASP A 32 -24.87 -7.20 5.29
N VAL A 33 -24.18 -7.09 6.43
CA VAL A 33 -24.65 -6.33 7.59
C VAL A 33 -24.71 -4.83 7.27
N ALA A 34 -23.66 -4.28 6.66
CA ALA A 34 -23.63 -2.90 6.21
C ALA A 34 -24.74 -2.63 5.19
N MET A 35 -24.93 -3.54 4.23
CA MET A 35 -25.96 -3.43 3.22
C MET A 35 -27.37 -3.42 3.81
N SER A 36 -27.64 -4.32 4.75
CA SER A 36 -28.95 -4.39 5.43
C SER A 36 -29.25 -3.07 6.15
N ARG A 37 -28.29 -2.53 6.90
CA ARG A 37 -28.42 -1.25 7.60
C ARG A 37 -28.59 -0.06 6.67
N LEU A 38 -27.89 -0.04 5.53
CA LEU A 38 -28.02 1.04 4.54
C LEU A 38 -29.40 1.03 3.87
N LEU A 39 -29.95 -0.15 3.56
CA LEU A 39 -31.29 -0.30 3.01
C LEU A 39 -32.37 0.10 4.02
N GLU A 40 -32.25 -0.32 5.28
CA GLU A 40 -33.13 0.12 6.36
C GLU A 40 -33.09 1.64 6.54
N ALA A 41 -31.90 2.23 6.56
CA ALA A 41 -31.72 3.67 6.67
C ALA A 41 -32.34 4.43 5.48
N GLN A 42 -32.29 3.86 4.28
CA GLN A 42 -32.94 4.45 3.11
C GLN A 42 -34.47 4.36 3.19
N ALA A 43 -35.02 3.25 3.71
CA ALA A 43 -36.46 3.03 3.82
C ALA A 43 -37.12 3.83 4.96
N ALA A 44 -36.43 4.01 6.09
CA ALA A 44 -36.97 4.66 7.29
C ALA A 44 -37.02 6.20 7.21
N GLN A 45 -36.40 6.81 6.20
CA GLN A 45 -36.26 8.26 6.10
C GLN A 45 -37.19 8.84 5.04
N ALA A 46 -37.71 10.05 5.28
CA ALA A 46 -38.34 10.84 4.22
C ALA A 46 -37.33 11.01 3.07
N ARG A 47 -37.82 10.89 1.82
CA ARG A 47 -36.97 10.75 0.62
C ARG A 47 -35.93 11.87 0.44
N ASP A 48 -36.13 13.03 1.07
CA ASP A 48 -35.40 14.27 0.79
C ASP A 48 -34.52 14.79 1.94
N GLY A 49 -34.13 13.93 2.91
CA GLY A 49 -33.24 14.31 4.01
C GLY A 49 -31.73 14.10 3.75
N PRO A 50 -30.81 14.83 4.44
CA PRO A 50 -29.37 14.61 4.33
C PRO A 50 -28.94 13.17 4.62
N ARG A 51 -29.59 12.51 5.59
CA ARG A 51 -29.35 11.10 5.92
C ARG A 51 -29.81 10.14 4.83
N ALA A 52 -30.97 10.41 4.22
CA ALA A 52 -31.48 9.63 3.09
C ALA A 52 -30.55 9.75 1.87
N LEU A 53 -30.05 10.97 1.59
CA LEU A 53 -29.08 11.22 0.54
C LEU A 53 -27.75 10.49 0.79
N ALA A 54 -27.23 10.52 2.02
CA ALA A 54 -26.00 9.82 2.39
C ALA A 54 -26.15 8.29 2.22
N ALA A 55 -27.25 7.70 2.72
CA ALA A 55 -27.54 6.28 2.55
C ALA A 55 -27.62 5.90 1.05
N ARG A 56 -28.34 6.70 0.25
CA ARG A 56 -28.42 6.49 -1.20
C ARG A 56 -27.06 6.56 -1.88
N ARG A 57 -26.20 7.52 -1.51
CA ARG A 57 -24.84 7.65 -2.07
C ARG A 57 -23.97 6.44 -1.74
N LEU A 58 -24.04 5.90 -0.51
CA LEU A 58 -23.30 4.70 -0.13
C LEU A 58 -23.79 3.46 -0.88
N LEU A 59 -25.10 3.31 -1.05
CA LEU A 59 -25.68 2.23 -1.85
C LEU A 59 -25.27 2.31 -3.34
N LEU A 60 -25.22 3.52 -3.91
CA LEU A 60 -24.72 3.74 -5.27
C LEU A 60 -23.22 3.48 -5.37
N CYS A 61 -22.43 3.88 -4.36
CA CYS A 61 -21.00 3.58 -4.29
C CYS A 61 -20.77 2.06 -4.38
N ARG A 62 -21.52 1.28 -3.59
CA ARG A 62 -21.47 -0.19 -3.65
C ARG A 62 -21.84 -0.77 -5.01
N GLN A 63 -22.74 -0.12 -5.76
CA GLN A 63 -23.08 -0.55 -7.12
C GLN A 63 -22.01 -0.18 -8.15
N LEU A 64 -21.32 0.94 -7.92
CA LEU A 64 -20.27 1.44 -8.80
C LEU A 64 -18.98 0.63 -8.67
N VAL A 65 -18.57 0.32 -7.44
CA VAL A 65 -17.32 -0.38 -7.15
C VAL A 65 -17.43 -1.89 -7.40
N ASN A 66 -16.42 -2.46 -8.07
CA ASN A 66 -16.37 -3.89 -8.32
C ASN A 66 -16.01 -4.67 -7.03
N GLN A 67 -16.95 -5.42 -6.47
CA GLN A 67 -16.72 -6.18 -5.23
C GLN A 67 -15.90 -7.46 -5.41
N ALA A 68 -15.78 -7.96 -6.64
CA ALA A 68 -15.13 -9.25 -6.88
C ALA A 68 -13.61 -9.11 -6.95
N ILE A 69 -13.14 -8.05 -7.62
CA ILE A 69 -11.72 -7.76 -7.84
C ILE A 69 -11.55 -6.26 -8.09
N GLY A 70 -10.32 -5.75 -7.96
CA GLY A 70 -10.02 -4.39 -8.36
C GLY A 70 -10.25 -4.14 -9.85
N ASP A 71 -10.82 -2.99 -10.17
CA ASP A 71 -11.29 -2.65 -11.50
C ASP A 71 -11.00 -1.16 -11.78
N ALA A 72 -9.98 -0.91 -12.60
CA ALA A 72 -9.48 0.44 -12.84
C ALA A 72 -10.54 1.38 -13.47
N LEU A 73 -11.50 0.87 -14.24
CA LEU A 73 -12.57 1.70 -14.81
C LEU A 73 -13.59 2.08 -13.74
N SER A 74 -13.93 1.11 -12.89
CA SER A 74 -14.78 1.32 -11.72
C SER A 74 -14.14 2.32 -10.74
N ASP A 75 -12.84 2.17 -10.47
CA ASP A 75 -12.07 3.06 -9.59
C ASP A 75 -11.97 4.47 -10.16
N LEU A 76 -11.74 4.62 -11.46
CA LEU A 76 -11.75 5.92 -12.14
C LEU A 76 -13.09 6.64 -11.94
N LEU A 77 -14.20 5.95 -12.21
CA LEU A 77 -15.54 6.52 -12.03
C LEU A 77 -15.84 6.85 -10.57
N LEU A 78 -15.35 6.05 -9.62
CA LEU A 78 -15.47 6.33 -8.20
C LEU A 78 -14.73 7.61 -7.81
N VAL A 79 -13.47 7.76 -8.24
CA VAL A 79 -12.66 8.96 -7.99
C VAL A 79 -13.34 10.19 -8.57
N GLU A 80 -13.75 10.16 -9.84
CA GLU A 80 -14.45 11.26 -10.50
C GLU A 80 -15.74 11.65 -9.74
N ALA A 81 -16.54 10.67 -9.32
CA ALA A 81 -17.74 10.92 -8.54
C ALA A 81 -17.43 11.58 -7.18
N ILE A 82 -16.38 11.12 -6.48
CA ILE A 82 -15.98 11.68 -5.18
C ILE A 82 -15.50 13.13 -5.34
N LEU A 83 -14.64 13.41 -6.33
CA LEU A 83 -14.13 14.75 -6.60
C LEU A 83 -15.26 15.71 -6.98
N ALA A 84 -16.17 15.27 -7.86
CA ALA A 84 -17.34 16.05 -8.24
C ALA A 84 -18.26 16.37 -7.05
N LEU A 85 -18.50 15.39 -6.16
CA LEU A 85 -19.30 15.59 -4.96
C LEU A 85 -18.66 16.54 -3.94
N ARG A 86 -17.32 16.57 -3.88
CA ARG A 86 -16.57 17.49 -3.01
C ARG A 86 -16.33 18.86 -3.62
N GLY A 87 -16.52 19.00 -4.94
CA GLY A 87 -16.09 20.19 -5.67
C GLY A 87 -14.57 20.36 -5.63
N TRP A 88 -13.82 19.26 -5.61
CA TRP A 88 -12.37 19.26 -5.52
C TRP A 88 -11.72 19.14 -6.89
N SER A 89 -10.66 19.90 -7.10
CA SER A 89 -9.68 19.67 -8.15
C SER A 89 -8.69 18.58 -7.75
N ILE A 90 -7.96 18.04 -8.73
CA ILE A 90 -6.88 17.06 -8.48
C ILE A 90 -5.84 17.65 -7.52
N ALA A 91 -5.47 18.94 -7.67
CA ALA A 91 -4.51 19.59 -6.78
C ALA A 91 -4.98 19.68 -5.32
N GLN A 92 -6.28 19.84 -5.09
CA GLN A 92 -6.84 19.84 -3.73
C GLN A 92 -6.85 18.44 -3.11
N TRP A 93 -7.06 17.41 -3.94
CA TRP A 93 -6.95 16.02 -3.49
C TRP A 93 -5.48 15.67 -3.18
N ASP A 94 -4.55 16.03 -4.05
CA ASP A 94 -3.11 15.83 -3.88
C ASP A 94 -2.58 16.51 -2.61
N ALA A 95 -3.08 17.72 -2.30
CA ALA A 95 -2.72 18.46 -1.10
C ALA A 95 -3.33 17.92 0.22
N MET A 96 -3.98 16.75 0.22
CA MET A 96 -4.52 16.16 1.45
C MET A 96 -3.45 15.77 2.47
N TYR A 97 -2.27 15.38 2.00
CA TYR A 97 -1.10 15.06 2.79
C TYR A 97 0.14 15.10 1.89
N ASP A 98 1.31 15.34 2.48
CA ASP A 98 2.58 15.27 1.76
C ASP A 98 3.18 13.87 1.92
N ASP A 99 3.38 13.17 0.80
CA ASP A 99 4.14 11.92 0.80
C ASP A 99 5.58 12.17 1.25
N LEU A 100 6.11 11.27 2.08
CA LEU A 100 7.55 11.23 2.31
C LEU A 100 8.26 10.86 1.00
N PRO A 101 9.33 11.56 0.62
CA PRO A 101 10.21 11.11 -0.45
C PRO A 101 10.61 9.64 -0.24
N SER A 102 10.44 8.84 -1.28
CA SER A 102 10.66 7.40 -1.23
C SER A 102 11.39 6.89 -2.46
N ARG A 103 11.94 5.68 -2.33
CA ARG A 103 12.62 4.95 -3.39
C ARG A 103 12.35 3.47 -3.26
N GLN A 104 11.97 2.86 -4.39
CA GLN A 104 11.85 1.41 -4.50
C GLN A 104 12.83 0.90 -5.56
N THR A 105 13.66 -0.08 -5.20
CA THR A 105 14.60 -0.74 -6.12
C THR A 105 14.50 -2.26 -6.03
N LYS A 106 15.10 -2.93 -7.01
CA LYS A 106 15.18 -4.40 -7.08
C LYS A 106 16.65 -4.81 -6.96
N LEU A 107 16.92 -5.72 -6.03
CA LEU A 107 18.24 -6.30 -5.79
C LEU A 107 18.26 -7.76 -6.27
N PRO A 108 19.05 -8.12 -7.29
CA PRO A 108 19.27 -9.51 -7.66
C PRO A 108 19.97 -10.27 -6.52
N VAL A 109 19.47 -11.46 -6.21
CA VAL A 109 20.04 -12.34 -5.17
C VAL A 109 20.24 -13.74 -5.70
N LYS A 110 21.19 -14.48 -5.11
CA LYS A 110 21.46 -15.85 -5.53
C LYS A 110 20.32 -16.80 -5.15
N ASP A 111 19.72 -16.58 -3.99
CA ASP A 111 18.58 -17.33 -3.48
C ASP A 111 17.67 -16.40 -2.67
N ARG A 112 16.49 -16.08 -3.20
CA ARG A 112 15.53 -15.21 -2.52
C ARG A 112 14.94 -15.84 -1.25
N THR A 113 15.02 -17.16 -1.09
CA THR A 113 14.50 -17.86 0.09
C THR A 113 15.40 -17.73 1.31
N ALA A 114 16.64 -17.24 1.12
CA ALA A 114 17.54 -16.86 2.22
C ALA A 114 16.98 -15.72 3.08
N ILE A 115 16.11 -14.88 2.49
CA ILE A 115 15.40 -13.83 3.22
C ILE A 115 14.00 -14.31 3.57
N THR A 116 13.71 -14.32 4.87
CA THR A 116 12.36 -14.50 5.39
C THR A 116 11.92 -13.24 6.11
N THR A 117 10.62 -12.97 6.12
CA THR A 117 10.05 -11.76 6.74
C THR A 117 8.88 -12.11 7.66
N THR A 118 8.47 -11.14 8.47
CA THR A 118 7.22 -11.21 9.24
C THR A 118 5.99 -11.31 8.32
N ALA A 119 4.83 -11.58 8.92
CA ALA A 119 3.55 -11.69 8.20
C ALA A 119 3.14 -10.40 7.47
N THR A 120 3.56 -9.22 7.96
CA THR A 120 3.33 -7.94 7.28
C THR A 120 4.33 -7.68 6.14
N GLU A 121 5.45 -8.42 6.09
CA GLU A 121 6.60 -8.22 5.20
C GLU A 121 7.39 -6.93 5.48
N GLU A 122 7.22 -6.34 6.66
CA GLU A 122 7.88 -5.09 7.05
C GLU A 122 9.22 -5.33 7.75
N LEU A 123 9.43 -6.52 8.31
CA LEU A 123 10.65 -6.86 9.04
C LEU A 123 11.23 -8.17 8.52
N ALA A 124 12.55 -8.21 8.30
CA ALA A 124 13.29 -9.42 8.03
C ALA A 124 13.44 -10.26 9.32
N THR A 125 13.20 -11.56 9.20
CA THR A 125 13.40 -12.55 10.27
C THR A 125 14.60 -13.45 10.00
N SER A 126 15.07 -13.50 8.75
CA SER A 126 16.31 -14.15 8.33
C SER A 126 16.92 -13.36 7.18
N PRO A 127 18.26 -13.22 7.11
CA PRO A 127 19.21 -13.62 8.16
C PRO A 127 19.04 -12.78 9.43
N ALA A 128 19.43 -13.33 10.58
CA ALA A 128 19.15 -12.74 11.90
C ALA A 128 19.80 -11.36 12.08
N GLU A 129 20.91 -11.13 11.39
CA GLU A 129 21.72 -9.93 11.40
C GLU A 129 21.14 -8.82 10.51
N LEU A 130 20.27 -9.17 9.55
CA LEU A 130 19.76 -8.21 8.56
C LEU A 130 18.88 -7.14 9.19
N GLN A 131 17.86 -7.52 9.96
CA GLN A 131 16.95 -6.54 10.54
C GLN A 131 17.63 -5.58 11.53
N PRO A 132 18.53 -6.03 12.44
CA PRO A 132 19.34 -5.13 13.24
C PRO A 132 20.12 -4.11 12.40
N ALA A 133 20.80 -4.56 11.34
CA ALA A 133 21.53 -3.66 10.45
C ALA A 133 20.61 -2.63 9.76
N LEU A 134 19.41 -3.04 9.32
CA LEU A 134 18.43 -2.11 8.74
C LEU A 134 17.91 -1.11 9.77
N ASN A 135 17.70 -1.53 11.03
CA ASN A 135 17.27 -0.63 12.11
C ASN A 135 18.31 0.45 12.38
N ASP A 136 19.59 0.07 12.44
CA ASP A 136 20.69 1.02 12.63
C ASP A 136 20.77 2.04 11.49
N LEU A 137 20.60 1.59 10.24
CA LEU A 137 20.55 2.46 9.07
C LEU A 137 19.37 3.44 9.11
N MET A 138 18.15 2.95 9.40
CA MET A 138 16.95 3.78 9.50
C MET A 138 17.10 4.89 10.54
N ALA A 139 17.74 4.60 11.68
CA ALA A 139 17.94 5.55 12.76
C ALA A 139 18.86 6.75 12.40
N LEU A 140 19.65 6.64 11.32
CA LEU A 140 20.51 7.72 10.83
C LEU A 140 19.72 8.83 10.11
N TYR A 141 18.49 8.54 9.65
CA TYR A 141 17.72 9.44 8.81
C TYR A 141 16.42 9.89 9.50
N PRO A 142 16.11 11.20 9.52
CA PRO A 142 14.81 11.67 9.97
C PRO A 142 13.69 11.10 9.10
N SER A 143 12.67 10.54 9.75
CA SER A 143 11.59 9.77 9.12
C SER A 143 12.08 8.57 8.30
N GLY A 144 13.27 8.04 8.62
CA GLY A 144 13.86 6.89 7.95
C GLY A 144 13.03 5.62 8.19
N ARG A 145 12.48 5.08 7.12
CA ARG A 145 11.87 3.74 7.12
C ARG A 145 12.34 2.98 5.89
N ALA A 146 12.82 1.77 6.09
CA ALA A 146 13.25 0.88 5.03
C ALA A 146 12.90 -0.57 5.36
N PHE A 147 12.59 -1.34 4.34
CA PHE A 147 12.38 -2.78 4.48
C PHE A 147 12.76 -3.50 3.20
N VAL A 148 13.00 -4.80 3.34
CA VAL A 148 13.26 -5.68 2.21
C VAL A 148 12.33 -6.87 2.25
N ARG A 149 11.90 -7.31 1.07
CA ARG A 149 11.08 -8.51 0.93
C ARG A 149 11.43 -9.29 -0.34
N PRO A 150 11.44 -10.62 -0.28
CA PRO A 150 11.63 -11.42 -1.48
C PRO A 150 10.47 -11.22 -2.46
N SER A 151 10.77 -11.15 -3.75
CA SER A 151 9.73 -11.18 -4.78
C SER A 151 9.06 -12.57 -4.80
N GLY A 152 7.76 -12.59 -5.08
CA GLY A 152 7.00 -13.84 -5.21
C GLY A 152 7.17 -14.53 -6.57
N THR A 153 7.65 -13.79 -7.58
CA THR A 153 7.64 -14.21 -9.00
C THR A 153 8.99 -14.09 -9.69
N GLU A 154 9.99 -13.49 -9.03
CA GLU A 154 11.31 -13.17 -9.61
C GLU A 154 12.39 -13.50 -8.56
N ASP A 155 13.59 -13.89 -8.98
CA ASP A 155 14.75 -14.08 -8.09
C ASP A 155 15.44 -12.75 -7.73
N VAL A 156 14.63 -11.87 -7.16
CA VAL A 156 15.03 -10.55 -6.69
C VAL A 156 14.42 -10.28 -5.32
N VAL A 157 15.06 -9.38 -4.60
CA VAL A 157 14.56 -8.79 -3.37
C VAL A 157 14.14 -7.36 -3.67
N ARG A 158 12.95 -6.99 -3.24
CA ARG A 158 12.47 -5.60 -3.33
C ARG A 158 13.00 -4.86 -2.13
N VAL A 159 13.61 -3.72 -2.38
CA VAL A 159 14.12 -2.80 -1.37
C VAL A 159 13.27 -1.54 -1.45
N TYR A 160 12.71 -1.14 -0.33
CA TYR A 160 11.98 0.11 -0.19
C TYR A 160 12.65 0.96 0.89
N ALA A 161 12.76 2.26 0.64
CA ALA A 161 13.10 3.23 1.67
C ALA A 161 12.33 4.54 1.47
N GLU A 162 12.01 5.21 2.57
CA GLU A 162 11.47 6.57 2.62
C GLU A 162 12.20 7.36 3.72
N ALA A 163 12.29 8.68 3.53
CA ALA A 163 12.93 9.58 4.47
C ALA A 163 12.41 11.02 4.27
N SER A 164 12.87 11.94 5.12
CA SER A 164 12.51 13.37 5.07
C SER A 164 12.92 14.14 3.79
N SER A 165 13.82 13.60 2.95
CA SER A 165 14.22 14.21 1.68
C SER A 165 14.53 13.15 0.62
N GLN A 166 14.44 13.50 -0.67
CA GLN A 166 14.73 12.55 -1.75
C GLN A 166 16.17 12.02 -1.67
N ALA A 167 17.14 12.89 -1.36
CA ALA A 167 18.54 12.49 -1.21
C ALA A 167 18.72 11.48 -0.06
N ALA A 168 18.06 11.71 1.07
CA ALA A 168 18.08 10.78 2.20
C ALA A 168 17.40 9.45 1.87
N ALA A 169 16.26 9.46 1.17
CA ALA A 169 15.56 8.25 0.78
C ALA A 169 16.38 7.43 -0.24
N ASP A 170 17.03 8.10 -1.19
CA ASP A 170 17.89 7.47 -2.19
C ASP A 170 19.15 6.85 -1.56
N GLU A 171 19.75 7.53 -0.58
CA GLU A 171 20.90 7.01 0.16
C GLU A 171 20.51 5.84 1.08
N LEU A 172 19.42 5.97 1.84
CA LEU A 172 18.91 4.89 2.68
C LEU A 172 18.54 3.65 1.87
N ALA A 173 17.94 3.82 0.68
CA ALA A 173 17.66 2.71 -0.23
C ALA A 173 18.95 2.02 -0.69
N LEU A 174 19.99 2.79 -1.03
CA LEU A 174 21.29 2.25 -1.43
C LEU A 174 21.96 1.47 -0.30
N LEU A 175 22.04 2.05 0.91
CA LEU A 175 22.64 1.40 2.08
C LEU A 175 21.86 0.13 2.48
N THR A 176 20.54 0.18 2.42
CA THR A 176 19.67 -0.99 2.65
C THR A 176 19.95 -2.09 1.63
N ALA A 177 20.08 -1.74 0.34
CA ALA A 177 20.41 -2.69 -0.71
C ALA A 177 21.82 -3.30 -0.53
N GLN A 178 22.80 -2.50 -0.10
CA GLN A 178 24.15 -2.96 0.20
C GLN A 178 24.18 -3.92 1.40
N ALA A 179 23.55 -3.58 2.52
CA ALA A 179 23.45 -4.44 3.68
C ALA A 179 22.75 -5.77 3.34
N THR A 180 21.68 -5.71 2.54
CA THR A 180 20.99 -6.91 2.05
C THR A 180 21.88 -7.74 1.13
N TRP A 181 22.64 -7.12 0.24
CA TRP A 181 23.59 -7.83 -0.64
C TRP A 181 24.65 -8.55 0.18
N GLU A 182 25.20 -7.92 1.21
CA GLU A 182 26.25 -8.50 2.06
C GLU A 182 25.74 -9.63 2.94
N LEU A 183 24.60 -9.42 3.61
CA LEU A 183 24.10 -10.33 4.64
C LEU A 183 23.27 -11.47 4.06
N ALA A 184 22.61 -11.28 2.91
CA ALA A 184 21.69 -12.25 2.31
C ALA A 184 22.18 -12.86 0.99
N GLY A 185 23.46 -12.70 0.62
CA GLY A 185 24.05 -13.37 -0.53
C GLY A 185 23.61 -12.79 -1.88
N GLY A 186 23.82 -11.48 -2.04
CA GLY A 186 23.54 -10.77 -3.28
C GLY A 186 24.31 -11.31 -4.49
N LEU A 187 23.75 -11.14 -5.69
CA LEU A 187 24.31 -11.64 -6.94
C LEU A 187 24.92 -10.49 -7.75
N GLY A 188 26.09 -10.71 -8.36
CA GLY A 188 26.75 -9.71 -9.20
C GLY A 188 27.53 -8.65 -8.40
N GLN A 189 27.65 -7.44 -8.95
CA GLN A 189 28.37 -6.35 -8.28
C GLN A 189 27.54 -5.76 -7.15
N LYS A 190 28.20 -5.42 -6.03
CA LYS A 190 27.57 -4.69 -4.93
C LYS A 190 27.01 -3.35 -5.45
N PRO A 191 25.77 -2.98 -5.11
CA PRO A 191 25.19 -1.70 -5.57
C PRO A 191 26.06 -0.51 -5.18
N THR A 192 26.41 0.35 -6.15
CA THR A 192 27.21 1.57 -5.93
C THR A 192 26.40 2.86 -6.07
N ALA A 193 25.21 2.77 -6.65
CA ALA A 193 24.29 3.88 -6.80
C ALA A 193 22.86 3.35 -6.72
N THR A 194 21.93 4.20 -6.30
CA THR A 194 20.51 3.91 -6.32
C THR A 194 20.06 3.77 -7.77
N ALA A 195 19.52 2.62 -8.16
CA ALA A 195 19.02 2.41 -9.51
C ALA A 195 17.89 3.43 -9.78
N ALA A 196 17.95 4.06 -10.96
CA ALA A 196 16.95 5.02 -11.42
C ALA A 196 15.57 4.38 -11.58
#